data_AF-A0A498HQ99-F1
#
_entry.id   AF-A0A498HQ99-F1
#
_cell.length_a   1.000
_cell.length_b   1.000
_cell.length_c   1.000
_cell.angle_alpha   90.00
_cell.angle_beta   90.00
_cell.angle_gamma   90.00
#
_symmetry.space_group_name_H-M   'P 1'
#
loop_
_entity.id
_entity.type
_entity.pdbx_description
1 polymer ?
#
loop_
_entity_poly.entity_id
_entity_poly.type
_entity_poly.pdbx_seq_one_letter_code
_entity_poly.pdbx_strand_id
1 'polypeptide(L)'
;MKCMISGDGETEPNMDHVSQLAFEICKEGVLDLLIHKLPILGWEARKDLVHCWSTLMKQKVESTYCCAEYTENHLELLDFLVVYYDNKEIALNCENMLRDCIRFPALAKYILESASFELFFKYVELPNLDVASDAFFTFKDLLTKHGTMVSEFLTAHYDELFDLYEKLLTSPNYVTRRQSLKDSSKNIQIYAFHIFKVFVANPNKPQEVKLILAKNHEKLTDLLHNLSAGKGDEDEQFEEEKELIIKEIERVSQLVNL
;
A
#
# COMPACT_ATOMS: atom_id res chain seq x y z
N MET A 1 13.51 -17.56 -22.49
CA MET A 1 13.41 -16.32 -21.68
C MET A 1 13.92 -16.55 -20.25
N LYS A 2 13.23 -17.31 -19.40
CA LYS A 2 13.63 -17.53 -17.99
C LYS A 2 15.10 -17.93 -17.79
N CYS A 3 15.59 -18.97 -18.47
CA CYS A 3 16.99 -19.41 -18.31
C CYS A 3 18.01 -18.33 -18.71
N MET A 4 17.70 -17.52 -19.73
CA MET A 4 18.59 -16.42 -20.14
C MET A 4 18.64 -15.30 -19.09
N ILE A 5 17.51 -15.04 -18.43
CA ILE A 5 17.35 -13.94 -17.46
C ILE A 5 17.84 -14.35 -16.06
N SER A 6 17.75 -15.63 -15.70
CA SER A 6 17.97 -16.12 -14.33
C SER A 6 19.12 -17.11 -14.19
N GLY A 7 19.73 -17.54 -15.30
CA GLY A 7 20.63 -18.69 -15.30
C GLY A 7 19.87 -20.02 -15.22
N ASP A 8 20.61 -21.12 -15.36
CA ASP A 8 20.10 -22.50 -15.28
C ASP A 8 20.55 -23.23 -14.01
N GLY A 9 21.17 -22.51 -13.06
CA GLY A 9 21.69 -23.05 -11.80
C GLY A 9 23.15 -23.51 -11.89
N GLU A 10 23.69 -23.69 -13.10
CA GLU A 10 25.10 -23.99 -13.34
C GLU A 10 25.84 -22.75 -13.88
N THR A 11 25.14 -21.93 -14.66
CA THR A 11 25.71 -20.72 -15.27
C THR A 11 24.93 -19.48 -14.82
N GLU A 12 25.64 -18.46 -14.34
CA GLU A 12 25.05 -17.15 -14.04
C GLU A 12 24.60 -16.42 -15.32
N PRO A 13 23.52 -15.63 -15.27
CA PRO A 13 23.05 -14.89 -16.44
C PRO A 13 24.06 -13.83 -16.86
N ASN A 14 24.32 -13.75 -18.17
CA ASN A 14 25.14 -12.68 -18.74
C ASN A 14 24.34 -11.38 -18.80
N MET A 15 24.76 -10.37 -18.03
CA MET A 15 24.04 -9.10 -17.88
C MET A 15 23.90 -8.29 -19.19
N ASP A 16 24.83 -8.42 -20.13
CA ASP A 16 24.74 -7.78 -21.44
C ASP A 16 23.63 -8.42 -22.27
N HIS A 17 23.54 -9.76 -22.25
CA HIS A 17 22.45 -10.48 -22.90
C HIS A 17 21.09 -10.19 -22.27
N VAL A 18 21.02 -10.08 -20.93
CA VAL A 18 19.78 -9.71 -20.23
C VAL A 18 19.35 -8.30 -20.61
N SER A 19 20.29 -7.36 -20.69
CA SER A 19 20.00 -5.97 -21.09
C SER A 19 19.53 -5.88 -22.55
N GLN A 20 20.19 -6.60 -23.46
CA GLN A 20 19.78 -6.68 -24.86
C GLN A 20 18.38 -7.30 -25.01
N LEU A 21 18.10 -8.37 -24.26
CA LEU A 21 16.79 -9.01 -24.25
C LEU A 21 15.70 -8.08 -23.73
N ALA A 22 15.96 -7.35 -22.64
CA ALA A 22 15.02 -6.38 -22.09
C ALA A 22 14.69 -5.27 -23.10
N PHE A 23 15.70 -4.78 -23.84
CA PHE A 23 15.52 -3.79 -24.89
C PHE A 23 14.64 -4.31 -26.03
N GLU A 24 14.92 -5.49 -26.59
CA GLU A 24 14.11 -6.07 -27.67
C GLU A 24 12.68 -6.42 -27.20
N ILE A 25 12.50 -6.86 -25.95
CA ILE A 25 11.18 -7.09 -25.35
C ILE A 25 10.34 -5.82 -25.34
N CYS A 26 10.93 -4.67 -24.96
CA CYS A 26 10.23 -3.39 -24.96
C CYS A 26 9.96 -2.92 -26.39
N LYS A 27 10.95 -3.01 -27.28
CA LYS A 27 10.85 -2.56 -28.67
C LYS A 27 9.76 -3.30 -29.47
N GLU A 28 9.62 -4.61 -29.25
CA GLU A 28 8.64 -5.46 -29.95
C GLU A 28 7.28 -5.54 -29.23
N GLY A 29 7.07 -4.77 -28.15
CA GLY A 29 5.81 -4.76 -27.40
C GLY A 29 5.46 -6.10 -26.75
N VAL A 30 6.48 -6.87 -26.36
CA VAL A 30 6.28 -8.20 -25.76
C VAL A 30 5.67 -8.08 -24.36
N LEU A 31 5.93 -6.99 -23.62
CA LEU A 31 5.36 -6.77 -22.29
C LEU A 31 3.83 -6.78 -22.29
N ASP A 32 3.20 -6.20 -23.31
CA ASP A 32 1.75 -6.23 -23.53
C ASP A 32 1.25 -7.65 -23.67
N LEU A 33 1.94 -8.45 -24.49
CA LEU A 33 1.59 -9.85 -24.70
C LEU A 33 1.70 -10.66 -23.41
N LEU A 34 2.69 -10.38 -22.55
CA LEU A 34 2.83 -11.05 -21.27
C LEU A 34 1.59 -10.83 -20.39
N ILE A 35 1.08 -9.60 -20.32
CA ILE A 35 -0.11 -9.26 -19.52
C ILE A 35 -1.37 -9.85 -20.16
N HIS A 36 -1.59 -9.60 -21.46
CA HIS A 36 -2.82 -10.00 -22.15
C HIS A 36 -2.97 -11.53 -22.30
N LYS A 37 -1.86 -12.28 -22.33
CA LYS A 37 -1.89 -13.74 -22.42
C LYS A 37 -1.85 -14.43 -21.06
N LEU A 38 -1.60 -13.71 -19.97
CA LEU A 38 -1.57 -14.28 -18.62
C LEU A 38 -2.81 -15.17 -18.30
N PRO A 39 -4.06 -14.79 -18.64
CA PRO A 39 -5.23 -15.61 -18.33
C PRO A 39 -5.24 -16.97 -19.03
N ILE A 40 -4.66 -17.09 -20.23
CA ILE A 40 -4.71 -18.32 -21.04
C ILE A 40 -3.54 -19.28 -20.77
N LEU A 41 -2.51 -18.82 -20.05
CA LEU A 41 -1.34 -19.64 -19.75
C LEU A 41 -1.64 -20.70 -18.68
N GLY A 42 -0.95 -21.84 -18.75
CA GLY A 42 -0.97 -22.83 -17.68
C GLY A 42 -0.22 -22.34 -16.43
N TRP A 43 -0.47 -22.99 -15.28
CA TRP A 43 0.07 -22.57 -13.98
C TRP A 43 1.60 -22.37 -13.96
N GLU A 44 2.37 -23.33 -14.49
CA GLU A 44 3.84 -23.22 -14.51
C GLU A 44 4.30 -22.06 -15.41
N ALA A 45 3.66 -21.88 -16.57
CA ALA A 45 3.97 -20.78 -17.48
C ALA A 45 3.64 -19.41 -16.86
N ARG A 46 2.56 -19.29 -16.08
CA ARG A 46 2.23 -18.05 -15.32
C ARG A 46 3.32 -17.73 -14.30
N LYS A 47 3.83 -18.74 -13.58
CA LYS A 47 4.93 -18.54 -12.62
C LYS A 47 6.22 -18.09 -13.28
N ASP A 48 6.59 -18.75 -14.38
CA ASP A 48 7.77 -18.39 -15.16
C ASP A 48 7.66 -16.98 -15.73
N LEU A 49 6.46 -16.59 -16.19
CA LEU A 49 6.20 -15.25 -16.68
C LEU A 49 6.33 -14.20 -15.58
N VAL A 50 5.70 -14.39 -14.42
CA VAL A 50 5.82 -13.45 -13.29
C VAL A 50 7.27 -13.32 -12.85
N HIS A 51 8.02 -14.42 -12.82
CA HIS A 51 9.44 -14.38 -12.50
C HIS A 51 10.23 -13.55 -13.52
N CYS A 52 10.02 -13.78 -14.81
CA CYS A 52 10.67 -13.00 -15.86
C CYS A 52 10.28 -11.52 -15.76
N TRP A 53 9.00 -11.20 -15.56
CA TRP A 53 8.51 -9.85 -15.34
C TRP A 53 9.23 -9.17 -14.18
N SER A 54 9.28 -9.83 -13.02
CA SER A 54 9.93 -9.29 -11.82
C SER A 54 11.41 -9.00 -12.02
N THR A 55 12.12 -9.81 -12.82
CA THR A 55 13.52 -9.53 -13.15
C THR A 55 13.65 -8.40 -14.14
N LEU A 56 12.82 -8.38 -15.21
CA LEU A 56 12.83 -7.33 -16.23
C LEU A 56 12.53 -5.95 -15.65
N MET A 57 11.53 -5.84 -14.77
CA MET A 57 11.17 -4.58 -14.09
C MET A 57 12.29 -4.06 -13.18
N LYS A 58 13.22 -4.91 -12.74
CA LYS A 58 14.37 -4.52 -11.89
C LYS A 58 15.66 -4.33 -12.68
N GLN A 59 15.67 -4.70 -13.96
CA GLN A 59 16.85 -4.62 -14.80
C GLN A 59 17.12 -3.16 -15.20
N LYS A 60 18.36 -2.71 -14.98
CA LYS A 60 18.85 -1.45 -15.52
C LYS A 60 19.57 -1.68 -16.84
N VAL A 61 19.31 -0.82 -17.81
CA VAL A 61 20.11 -0.71 -19.04
C VAL A 61 20.76 0.66 -19.00
N GLU A 62 22.09 0.69 -18.93
CA GLU A 62 22.94 1.88 -18.69
C GLU A 62 22.66 2.60 -17.36
N SER A 63 21.48 3.17 -17.18
CA SER A 63 20.99 3.79 -15.94
C SER A 63 19.46 3.87 -15.83
N THR A 64 18.73 3.43 -16.85
CA THR A 64 17.26 3.49 -16.89
C THR A 64 16.65 2.11 -16.70
N TYR A 65 15.41 2.09 -16.25
CA TYR A 65 14.61 0.87 -16.15
C TYR A 65 13.75 0.77 -17.41
N CYS A 66 14.32 0.24 -18.50
CA CYS A 66 13.66 0.22 -19.82
C CYS A 66 12.23 -0.34 -19.79
N CYS A 67 11.97 -1.40 -19.01
CA CYS A 67 10.63 -1.97 -18.88
C CYS A 67 9.67 -1.06 -18.06
N ALA A 68 10.19 -0.31 -17.08
CA ALA A 68 9.39 0.67 -16.36
C ALA A 68 9.06 1.86 -17.25
N GLU A 69 10.03 2.41 -18.00
CA GLU A 69 9.81 3.48 -18.98
C GLU A 69 8.85 3.04 -20.09
N TYR A 70 8.97 1.81 -20.57
CA TYR A 70 7.99 1.25 -21.50
C TYR A 70 6.58 1.28 -20.90
N THR A 71 6.43 0.81 -19.65
CA THR A 71 5.13 0.80 -18.96
C THR A 71 4.61 2.22 -18.71
N GLU A 72 5.48 3.20 -18.46
CA GLU A 72 5.09 4.62 -18.34
C GLU A 72 4.50 5.19 -19.64
N ASN A 73 4.86 4.61 -20.80
CA ASN A 73 4.29 4.97 -22.10
C ASN A 73 3.05 4.13 -22.49
N HIS A 74 2.69 3.11 -21.69
CA HIS A 74 1.58 2.17 -21.91
C HIS A 74 0.84 1.93 -20.58
N LEU A 75 0.35 3.01 -19.98
CA LEU A 75 -0.20 2.99 -18.62
C LEU A 75 -1.45 2.11 -18.48
N GLU A 76 -2.20 1.89 -19.56
CA GLU A 76 -3.35 0.99 -19.63
C GLU A 76 -3.00 -0.46 -19.25
N LEU A 77 -1.72 -0.85 -19.36
CA LEU A 77 -1.23 -2.15 -18.90
C LEU A 77 -1.44 -2.34 -17.39
N LEU A 78 -1.35 -1.26 -16.61
CA LEU A 78 -1.60 -1.28 -15.17
C LEU A 78 -3.09 -1.49 -14.87
N ASP A 79 -3.98 -0.91 -15.67
CA ASP A 79 -5.43 -1.13 -15.53
C ASP A 79 -5.79 -2.60 -15.77
N PHE A 80 -5.21 -3.23 -16.79
CA PHE A 80 -5.42 -4.66 -17.04
C PHE A 80 -4.98 -5.52 -15.86
N LEU A 81 -3.81 -5.22 -15.26
CA LEU A 81 -3.33 -5.92 -14.07
C LEU A 81 -4.31 -5.78 -12.90
N VAL A 82 -4.86 -4.59 -12.66
CA VAL A 82 -5.85 -4.36 -11.59
C VAL A 82 -7.16 -5.09 -11.89
N VAL A 83 -7.71 -4.96 -13.10
CA VAL A 83 -8.98 -5.60 -13.50
C VAL A 83 -8.91 -7.12 -13.34
N TYR A 84 -7.75 -7.73 -13.62
CA TYR A 84 -7.56 -9.16 -13.47
C TYR A 84 -7.55 -9.68 -12.02
N TYR A 85 -7.59 -8.83 -11.00
CA TYR A 85 -7.78 -9.28 -9.62
C TYR A 85 -9.12 -10.00 -9.41
N ASP A 86 -10.14 -9.71 -10.25
CA ASP A 86 -11.43 -10.40 -10.21
C ASP A 86 -11.32 -11.86 -10.72
N ASN A 87 -10.22 -12.20 -11.41
CA ASN A 87 -9.92 -13.57 -11.83
C ASN A 87 -9.07 -14.29 -10.77
N LYS A 88 -9.75 -15.12 -9.98
CA LYS A 88 -9.16 -15.88 -8.86
C LYS A 88 -7.96 -16.75 -9.24
N GLU A 89 -7.84 -17.20 -10.50
CA GLU A 89 -6.73 -18.06 -10.91
C GLU A 89 -5.42 -17.30 -11.17
N ILE A 90 -5.50 -16.00 -11.43
CA ILE A 90 -4.35 -15.16 -11.81
C ILE A 90 -4.20 -13.91 -10.93
N ALA A 91 -5.12 -13.66 -10.00
CA ALA A 91 -5.07 -12.50 -9.11
C ALA A 91 -3.70 -12.34 -8.46
N LEU A 92 -3.16 -13.41 -7.87
CA LEU A 92 -1.84 -13.41 -7.25
C LEU A 92 -0.70 -13.13 -8.23
N ASN A 93 -0.82 -13.57 -9.49
CA ASN A 93 0.17 -13.23 -10.51
C ASN A 93 0.13 -11.73 -10.83
N CYS A 94 -1.06 -11.18 -11.00
CA CYS A 94 -1.27 -9.76 -11.31
C CYS A 94 -0.83 -8.86 -10.14
N GLU A 95 -1.12 -9.27 -8.91
CA GLU A 95 -0.69 -8.58 -7.69
C GLU A 95 0.83 -8.48 -7.60
N ASN A 96 1.54 -9.57 -7.86
CA ASN A 96 3.00 -9.55 -7.87
C ASN A 96 3.56 -8.64 -8.96
N MET A 97 2.99 -8.71 -10.16
CA MET A 97 3.41 -7.87 -11.29
C MET A 97 3.16 -6.38 -11.02
N LEU A 98 1.97 -6.04 -10.51
CA LEU A 98 1.60 -4.67 -10.17
C LEU A 98 2.45 -4.11 -9.02
N ARG A 99 2.75 -4.92 -8.00
CA ARG A 99 3.64 -4.52 -6.90
C ARG A 99 5.06 -4.20 -7.37
N ASP A 100 5.53 -4.82 -8.46
CA ASP A 100 6.80 -4.45 -9.07
C ASP A 100 6.71 -3.12 -9.84
N CYS A 101 5.57 -2.80 -10.47
CA CYS A 101 5.32 -1.50 -11.10
C CYS A 101 5.25 -0.35 -10.09
N ILE A 102 4.47 -0.48 -9.03
CA ILE A 102 4.24 0.63 -8.09
C ILE A 102 5.47 0.95 -7.22
N ARG A 103 6.60 0.24 -7.41
CA ARG A 103 7.92 0.69 -6.90
C ARG A 103 8.37 1.99 -7.58
N PHE A 104 7.91 2.24 -8.80
CA PHE A 104 8.21 3.44 -9.57
C PHE A 104 7.17 4.52 -9.27
N PRO A 105 7.58 5.73 -8.85
CA PRO A 105 6.64 6.79 -8.48
C PRO A 105 5.64 7.16 -9.58
N ALA A 106 6.06 7.21 -10.84
CA ALA A 106 5.19 7.56 -11.97
C ALA A 106 4.07 6.53 -12.17
N LEU A 107 4.40 5.23 -12.16
CA LEU A 107 3.42 4.14 -12.30
C LEU A 107 2.47 4.06 -11.09
N ALA A 108 3.00 4.27 -9.89
CA ALA A 108 2.17 4.32 -8.67
C ALA A 108 1.20 5.51 -8.70
N LYS A 109 1.67 6.68 -9.15
CA LYS A 109 0.84 7.89 -9.28
C LYS A 109 -0.31 7.65 -10.25
N TYR A 110 -0.02 7.06 -11.42
CA TYR A 110 -1.06 6.75 -12.39
C TYR A 110 -2.18 5.89 -11.79
N ILE A 111 -1.83 4.78 -11.12
CA ILE A 111 -2.85 3.94 -10.49
C ILE A 111 -3.64 4.74 -9.47
N LEU A 112 -2.96 5.48 -8.58
CA LEU A 112 -3.60 6.23 -7.50
C LEU A 112 -4.62 7.27 -8.02
N GLU A 113 -4.33 7.91 -9.15
CA GLU A 113 -5.20 8.91 -9.79
C GLU A 113 -6.22 8.30 -10.78
N SER A 114 -6.18 6.99 -11.02
CA SER A 114 -7.06 6.29 -11.98
C SER A 114 -8.32 5.74 -11.35
N ALA A 115 -9.34 5.46 -12.17
CA ALA A 115 -10.53 4.72 -11.74
C ALA A 115 -10.21 3.29 -11.23
N SER A 116 -9.08 2.72 -11.66
CA SER A 116 -8.61 1.41 -11.18
C SER A 116 -8.29 1.43 -9.68
N PHE A 117 -7.93 2.58 -9.10
CA PHE A 117 -7.73 2.70 -7.66
C PHE A 117 -9.00 2.36 -6.86
N GLU A 118 -10.16 2.79 -7.33
CA GLU A 118 -11.43 2.55 -6.64
C GLU A 118 -11.77 1.05 -6.54
N LEU A 119 -11.28 0.24 -7.48
CA LEU A 119 -11.48 -1.20 -7.47
C LEU A 119 -10.85 -1.87 -6.23
N PHE A 120 -9.82 -1.27 -5.62
CA PHE A 120 -9.24 -1.81 -4.39
C PHE A 120 -10.24 -1.85 -3.23
N PHE A 121 -11.16 -0.87 -3.12
CA PHE A 121 -12.22 -0.90 -2.10
C PHE A 121 -13.16 -2.10 -2.27
N LYS A 122 -13.35 -2.58 -3.51
CA LYS A 122 -14.06 -3.85 -3.79
C LYS A 122 -13.16 -5.04 -3.48
N TYR A 123 -11.91 -5.04 -3.93
CA TYR A 123 -11.04 -6.22 -3.85
C TYR A 123 -10.64 -6.59 -2.42
N VAL A 124 -10.43 -5.59 -1.55
CA VAL A 124 -10.14 -5.84 -0.12
C VAL A 124 -11.32 -6.43 0.64
N GLU A 125 -12.53 -6.39 0.08
CA GLU A 125 -13.76 -6.95 0.64
C GLU A 125 -14.12 -8.32 0.06
N LEU A 126 -13.29 -8.88 -0.83
CA LEU A 126 -13.57 -10.19 -1.43
C LEU A 126 -13.66 -11.30 -0.37
N PRO A 127 -14.56 -12.28 -0.55
CA PRO A 127 -14.71 -13.39 0.39
C PRO A 127 -13.51 -14.35 0.37
N ASN A 128 -12.70 -14.33 -0.70
CA ASN A 128 -11.43 -15.05 -0.74
C ASN A 128 -10.39 -14.28 0.07
N LEU A 129 -10.08 -14.77 1.27
CA LEU A 129 -9.21 -14.09 2.22
C LEU A 129 -7.78 -13.89 1.71
N ASP A 130 -7.27 -14.82 0.89
CA ASP A 130 -5.91 -14.72 0.35
C ASP A 130 -5.84 -13.54 -0.63
N VAL A 131 -6.75 -13.51 -1.62
CA VAL A 131 -6.84 -12.43 -2.60
C VAL A 131 -7.17 -11.09 -1.94
N ALA A 132 -8.10 -11.06 -0.99
CA ALA A 132 -8.44 -9.83 -0.28
C ALA A 132 -7.25 -9.28 0.54
N SER A 133 -6.47 -10.17 1.16
CA SER A 133 -5.29 -9.77 1.94
C SER A 133 -4.18 -9.24 1.04
N ASP A 134 -3.91 -9.88 -0.10
CA ASP A 134 -2.92 -9.41 -1.07
C ASP A 134 -3.34 -8.10 -1.77
N ALA A 135 -4.62 -7.96 -2.10
CA ALA A 135 -5.18 -6.70 -2.56
C ALA A 135 -4.97 -5.60 -1.52
N PHE A 136 -5.17 -5.90 -0.23
CA PHE A 136 -4.94 -4.95 0.85
C PHE A 136 -3.47 -4.53 0.95
N PHE A 137 -2.52 -5.46 0.78
CA PHE A 137 -1.09 -5.11 0.76
C PHE A 137 -0.76 -4.14 -0.38
N THR A 138 -1.35 -4.35 -1.56
CA THR A 138 -1.13 -3.47 -2.72
C THR A 138 -1.79 -2.11 -2.51
N PHE A 139 -3.01 -2.10 -2.00
CA PHE A 139 -3.76 -0.88 -1.64
C PHE A 139 -2.98 -0.04 -0.61
N LYS A 140 -2.44 -0.70 0.43
CA LYS A 140 -1.58 -0.07 1.42
C LYS A 140 -0.29 0.48 0.79
N ASP A 141 0.39 -0.28 -0.07
CA ASP A 141 1.61 0.18 -0.75
C ASP A 141 1.34 1.46 -1.56
N LEU A 142 0.23 1.51 -2.31
CA LEU A 142 -0.20 2.72 -3.03
C LEU A 142 -0.41 3.92 -2.11
N LEU A 143 -0.98 3.70 -0.92
CA LEU A 143 -1.28 4.73 0.08
C LEU A 143 -0.14 5.08 1.03
N THR A 144 1.04 4.46 0.91
CA THR A 144 2.12 4.65 1.91
C THR A 144 3.52 4.72 1.36
N LYS A 145 3.80 4.13 0.18
CA LYS A 145 5.17 3.93 -0.30
C LYS A 145 5.86 5.23 -0.74
N HIS A 146 5.13 6.11 -1.42
CA HIS A 146 5.67 7.35 -2.00
C HIS A 146 5.15 8.58 -1.24
N GLY A 147 5.70 8.81 -0.05
CA GLY A 147 5.13 9.74 0.95
C GLY A 147 4.70 11.12 0.43
N THR A 148 5.52 11.80 -0.38
CA THR A 148 5.17 13.11 -0.93
C THR A 148 3.95 13.05 -1.86
N MET A 149 3.98 12.16 -2.85
CA MET A 149 2.89 11.98 -3.82
C MET A 149 1.60 11.52 -3.14
N VAL A 150 1.72 10.59 -2.19
CA VAL A 150 0.59 10.13 -1.38
C VAL A 150 -0.02 11.27 -0.56
N SER A 151 0.81 12.11 0.05
CA SER A 151 0.34 13.25 0.85
C SER A 151 -0.47 14.23 0.01
N GLU A 152 0.02 14.56 -1.18
CA GLU A 152 -0.67 15.41 -2.15
C GLU A 152 -2.02 14.80 -2.55
N PHE A 153 -2.05 13.51 -2.87
CA PHE A 153 -3.27 12.80 -3.24
C PHE A 153 -4.29 12.75 -2.10
N LEU A 154 -3.87 12.36 -0.88
CA LEU A 154 -4.75 12.29 0.29
C LEU A 154 -5.32 13.66 0.66
N THR A 155 -4.56 14.73 0.46
CA THR A 155 -5.03 16.10 0.68
C THR A 155 -6.07 16.51 -0.36
N ALA A 156 -5.85 16.17 -1.63
CA ALA A 156 -6.75 16.52 -2.73
C ALA A 156 -8.08 15.73 -2.72
N HIS A 157 -8.05 14.47 -2.25
CA HIS A 157 -9.19 13.55 -2.30
C HIS A 157 -9.70 13.16 -0.90
N TYR A 158 -9.48 14.02 0.09
CA TYR A 158 -9.74 13.70 1.50
C TYR A 158 -11.16 13.18 1.72
N ASP A 159 -12.18 13.97 1.37
CA ASP A 159 -13.58 13.63 1.67
C ASP A 159 -14.00 12.31 1.01
N GLU A 160 -13.76 12.17 -0.29
CA GLU A 160 -14.14 10.99 -1.07
C GLU A 160 -13.43 9.71 -0.58
N LEU A 161 -12.13 9.80 -0.31
CA LEU A 161 -11.33 8.66 0.10
C LEU A 161 -11.67 8.23 1.53
N PHE A 162 -11.79 9.16 2.47
CA PHE A 162 -12.08 8.83 3.86
C PHE A 162 -13.52 8.34 4.05
N ASP A 163 -14.49 8.84 3.27
CA ASP A 163 -15.86 8.30 3.24
C ASP A 163 -15.88 6.82 2.80
N LEU A 164 -15.01 6.43 1.86
CA LEU A 164 -14.85 5.04 1.45
C LEU A 164 -14.07 4.22 2.49
N TYR A 165 -13.03 4.80 3.08
CA TYR A 165 -12.20 4.12 4.07
C TYR A 165 -12.94 3.86 5.39
N GLU A 166 -13.85 4.76 5.82
CA GLU A 166 -14.69 4.56 7.01
C GLU A 166 -15.59 3.30 6.87
N LYS A 167 -16.04 3.01 5.65
CA LYS A 167 -16.79 1.77 5.36
C LYS A 167 -15.92 0.53 5.59
N LEU A 168 -14.62 0.60 5.29
CA LEU A 168 -13.69 -0.49 5.58
C LEU A 168 -13.45 -0.67 7.09
N LEU A 169 -13.37 0.44 7.85
CA LEU A 169 -13.24 0.42 9.31
C LEU A 169 -14.44 -0.20 10.02
N THR A 170 -15.61 -0.15 9.40
CA THR A 170 -16.86 -0.71 9.93
C THR A 170 -17.30 -1.99 9.20
N SER A 171 -16.45 -2.52 8.31
CA SER A 171 -16.76 -3.67 7.47
C SER A 171 -17.15 -4.91 8.28
N PRO A 172 -18.14 -5.72 7.81
CA PRO A 172 -18.43 -7.02 8.41
C PRO A 172 -17.29 -8.04 8.18
N ASN A 173 -16.41 -7.82 7.19
CA ASN A 173 -15.25 -8.66 6.95
C ASN A 173 -14.21 -8.40 8.04
N TYR A 174 -14.01 -9.37 8.93
CA TYR A 174 -13.08 -9.25 10.05
C TYR A 174 -11.64 -8.97 9.60
N VAL A 175 -11.19 -9.58 8.49
CA VAL A 175 -9.82 -9.37 8.00
C VAL A 175 -9.67 -7.96 7.47
N THR A 176 -10.58 -7.50 6.62
CA THR A 176 -10.58 -6.13 6.07
C THR A 176 -10.63 -5.11 7.19
N ARG A 177 -11.62 -5.22 8.09
CA ARG A 177 -11.74 -4.34 9.27
C ARG A 177 -10.47 -4.32 10.10
N ARG A 178 -9.88 -5.49 10.40
CA ARG A 178 -8.65 -5.59 11.17
C ARG A 178 -7.46 -4.98 10.44
N GLN A 179 -7.32 -5.16 9.13
CA GLN A 179 -6.21 -4.63 8.35
C GLN A 179 -6.33 -3.11 8.18
N SER A 180 -7.53 -2.59 7.91
CA SER A 180 -7.82 -1.15 7.87
C SER A 180 -7.54 -0.48 9.22
N LEU A 181 -7.92 -1.10 10.34
CA LEU A 181 -7.61 -0.58 11.68
C LEU A 181 -6.12 -0.70 12.04
N LYS A 182 -5.42 -1.69 11.47
CA LYS A 182 -3.98 -1.88 11.64
C LYS A 182 -3.15 -1.02 10.71
N ASP A 183 -3.77 -0.26 9.81
CA ASP A 183 -3.02 0.51 8.85
C ASP A 183 -2.15 1.52 9.59
N SER A 184 -0.84 1.30 9.45
CA SER A 184 0.21 1.95 10.20
C SER A 184 0.75 3.16 9.44
N SER A 185 0.05 3.61 8.39
CA SER A 185 0.41 4.82 7.65
C SER A 185 0.54 5.97 8.65
N LYS A 186 1.69 6.64 8.67
CA LYS A 186 1.93 7.78 9.55
C LYS A 186 0.84 8.83 9.41
N ASN A 187 0.40 9.11 8.19
CA ASN A 187 -0.66 10.07 7.93
C ASN A 187 -1.99 9.62 8.56
N ILE A 188 -2.37 8.35 8.41
CA ILE A 188 -3.57 7.79 9.06
C ILE A 188 -3.43 7.85 10.58
N GLN A 189 -2.25 7.56 11.14
CA GLN A 189 -1.99 7.64 12.58
C GLN A 189 -2.06 9.09 13.11
N ILE A 190 -1.57 10.07 12.34
CA ILE A 190 -1.66 11.50 12.66
C ILE A 190 -3.12 11.96 12.63
N TYR A 191 -3.89 11.59 11.59
CA TYR A 191 -5.32 11.90 11.54
C TYR A 191 -6.10 11.21 12.68
N ALA A 192 -5.80 9.94 12.95
CA ALA A 192 -6.38 9.22 14.08
C ALA A 192 -6.03 9.90 15.42
N PHE A 193 -4.81 10.41 15.57
CA PHE A 193 -4.40 11.22 16.72
C PHE A 193 -5.22 12.52 16.82
N HIS A 194 -5.44 13.24 15.72
CA HIS A 194 -6.26 14.45 15.73
C HIS A 194 -7.73 14.19 16.10
N ILE A 195 -8.28 13.01 15.79
CA ILE A 195 -9.59 12.60 16.27
C ILE A 195 -9.51 12.22 17.76
N PHE A 196 -8.54 11.39 18.12
CA PHE A 196 -8.33 10.90 19.49
C PHE A 196 -8.11 12.05 20.50
N LYS A 197 -7.34 13.08 20.13
CA LYS A 197 -7.09 14.25 20.99
C LYS A 197 -8.38 14.95 21.40
N VAL A 198 -9.42 14.97 20.57
CA VAL A 198 -10.71 15.60 20.92
C VAL A 198 -11.40 14.84 22.06
N PHE A 199 -11.36 13.50 22.04
CA PHE A 199 -11.94 12.67 23.11
C PHE A 199 -11.16 12.83 24.43
N VAL A 200 -9.84 12.91 24.36
CA VAL A 200 -8.98 13.08 25.53
C VAL A 200 -8.96 14.53 26.03
N ALA A 201 -9.13 15.54 25.18
CA ALA A 201 -9.15 16.94 25.62
C ALA A 201 -10.51 17.38 26.18
N ASN A 202 -11.59 16.63 25.92
CA ASN A 202 -12.93 16.97 26.41
C ASN A 202 -12.94 17.15 27.94
N PRO A 203 -13.26 18.34 28.50
CA PRO A 203 -13.29 18.54 29.95
C PRO A 203 -14.42 17.74 30.63
N ASN A 204 -15.52 17.48 29.92
CA ASN A 204 -16.70 16.76 30.39
C ASN A 204 -16.74 15.33 29.83
N LYS A 205 -15.64 14.58 29.97
CA LYS A 205 -15.54 13.20 29.47
C LYS A 205 -16.62 12.31 30.09
N PRO A 206 -17.36 11.51 29.28
CA PRO A 206 -18.21 10.45 29.79
C PRO A 206 -17.42 9.45 30.65
N GLN A 207 -18.08 8.81 31.61
CA GLN A 207 -17.43 7.90 32.55
C GLN A 207 -16.81 6.69 31.84
N GLU A 208 -17.47 6.18 30.80
CA GLU A 208 -17.02 5.07 29.98
C GLU A 208 -15.69 5.40 29.29
N VAL A 209 -15.54 6.64 28.80
CA VAL A 209 -14.30 7.11 28.17
C VAL A 209 -13.18 7.17 29.21
N LYS A 210 -13.45 7.70 30.41
CA LYS A 210 -12.46 7.73 31.51
C LYS A 210 -11.98 6.32 31.88
N LEU A 211 -12.90 5.36 31.97
CA LEU A 211 -12.58 3.96 32.26
C LEU A 211 -11.72 3.33 31.16
N ILE A 212 -12.05 3.56 29.89
CA ILE A 212 -11.27 3.04 28.75
C ILE A 212 -9.85 3.64 28.77
N LEU A 213 -9.72 4.95 28.98
CA LEU A 213 -8.41 5.61 29.04
C LEU A 213 -7.58 5.08 30.21
N ALA A 214 -8.16 5.01 31.41
CA ALA A 214 -7.48 4.50 32.61
C ALA A 214 -7.02 3.04 32.43
N LYS A 215 -7.90 2.17 31.91
CA LYS A 215 -7.61 0.75 31.71
C LYS A 215 -6.49 0.51 30.70
N ASN A 216 -6.33 1.39 29.71
CA ASN A 216 -5.37 1.22 28.63
C ASN A 216 -4.20 2.21 28.70
N HIS A 217 -4.04 2.96 29.80
CA HIS A 217 -3.13 4.11 29.88
C HIS A 217 -1.70 3.77 29.46
N GLU A 218 -1.07 2.72 30.01
CA GLU A 218 0.30 2.31 29.68
C GLU A 218 0.49 2.08 28.17
N LYS A 219 -0.44 1.34 27.55
CA LYS A 219 -0.36 1.05 26.10
C LYS A 219 -0.60 2.29 25.25
N LEU A 220 -1.49 3.18 25.70
CA LEU A 220 -1.78 4.43 25.00
C LEU A 220 -0.60 5.39 25.06
N THR A 221 0.03 5.54 26.23
CA THR A 221 1.22 6.38 26.40
C THR A 221 2.39 5.83 25.58
N ASP A 222 2.62 4.51 25.60
CA ASP A 222 3.65 3.88 24.77
C ASP A 222 3.41 4.12 23.27
N LEU A 223 2.15 4.01 22.81
CA LEU A 223 1.80 4.24 21.41
C LEU A 223 2.03 5.71 21.01
N LEU A 224 1.64 6.65 21.87
CA LEU A 224 1.83 8.09 21.62
C LEU A 224 3.31 8.48 21.64
N HIS A 225 4.13 7.93 22.54
CA HIS A 225 5.57 8.19 22.53
C HIS A 225 6.26 7.70 21.24
N ASN A 226 5.75 6.62 20.64
CA ASN A 226 6.25 6.08 19.37
C ASN A 226 5.67 6.75 18.12
N LEU A 227 4.67 7.64 18.27
CA LEU A 227 4.07 8.39 17.18
C LEU A 227 4.91 9.63 16.86
N SER A 228 5.19 9.88 15.57
CA SER A 228 6.04 10.99 15.09
C SER A 228 5.45 11.59 13.81
N ALA A 229 5.34 12.92 13.78
CA ALA A 229 4.71 13.66 12.67
C ALA A 229 5.56 13.69 11.38
N GLY A 230 6.89 13.63 11.45
CA GLY A 230 7.73 13.68 10.25
C GLY A 230 9.00 14.49 10.45
N LYS A 231 9.34 15.34 9.48
CA LYS A 231 10.39 16.37 9.59
C LYS A 231 9.81 17.69 9.06
N GLY A 232 9.67 18.71 9.91
CA GLY A 232 9.28 20.09 9.53
C GLY A 232 8.68 20.91 10.68
N ASP A 233 8.33 22.18 10.44
CA ASP A 233 7.82 23.10 11.48
C ASP A 233 6.42 22.73 12.04
N GLU A 234 5.61 21.98 11.27
CA GLU A 234 4.34 21.40 11.74
C GLU A 234 4.55 20.31 12.83
N ASP A 235 5.78 19.80 12.98
CA ASP A 235 6.13 18.81 14.02
C ASP A 235 6.06 19.43 15.42
N GLU A 236 6.44 20.70 15.62
CA GLU A 236 6.51 21.29 16.96
C GLU A 236 5.12 21.36 17.61
N GLN A 237 4.13 21.84 16.87
CA GLN A 237 2.75 21.89 17.35
C GLN A 237 2.19 20.49 17.60
N PHE A 238 2.48 19.53 16.71
CA PHE A 238 2.03 18.15 16.88
C PHE A 238 2.63 17.52 18.14
N GLU A 239 3.93 17.69 18.37
CA GLU A 239 4.62 17.17 19.55
C GLU A 239 4.11 17.80 20.85
N GLU A 240 3.82 19.11 20.86
CA GLU A 240 3.17 19.77 21.99
C GLU A 240 1.78 19.21 22.29
N GLU A 241 0.92 19.08 21.27
CA GLU A 241 -0.40 18.48 21.42
C GLU A 241 -0.30 17.05 21.96
N LYS A 242 0.64 16.26 21.45
CA LYS A 242 0.87 14.87 21.86
C LYS A 242 1.24 14.77 23.33
N GLU A 243 2.17 15.62 23.78
CA GLU A 243 2.58 15.69 25.19
C GLU A 243 1.42 16.09 26.12
N LEU A 244 0.55 17.00 25.69
CA LEU A 244 -0.65 17.37 26.47
C LEU A 244 -1.63 16.19 26.60
N ILE A 245 -1.82 15.42 25.53
CA ILE A 245 -2.69 14.25 25.53
C ILE A 245 -2.13 13.14 26.44
N ILE A 246 -0.82 12.90 26.41
CA ILE A 246 -0.16 11.92 27.30
C ILE A 246 -0.40 12.29 28.77
N LYS A 247 -0.15 13.54 29.15
CA LYS A 247 -0.36 14.03 30.53
C LYS A 247 -1.80 13.89 31.00
N GLU A 248 -2.77 14.16 30.12
CA GLU A 248 -4.19 14.03 30.46
C GLU A 248 -4.61 12.57 30.65
N ILE A 249 -4.05 11.62 29.87
CA ILE A 249 -4.30 10.18 30.05
C ILE A 249 -3.78 9.70 31.41
N GLU A 250 -2.56 10.10 31.78
CA GLU A 250 -1.97 9.78 33.09
C GLU A 250 -2.78 10.37 34.25
N ARG A 251 -3.26 11.61 34.10
CA ARG A 251 -4.11 12.25 35.09
C ARG A 251 -5.44 11.50 35.27
N VAL A 252 -6.07 11.10 34.18
CA VAL A 252 -7.34 10.35 34.21
C VAL A 252 -7.14 8.97 34.84
N SER A 253 -6.02 8.29 34.55
CA SER A 253 -5.76 6.96 35.14
C SER A 253 -5.59 7.02 36.66
N GLN A 254 -4.93 8.05 37.18
CA GLN A 254 -4.79 8.27 38.62
C GLN A 254 -6.12 8.57 39.32
N LEU A 255 -7.02 9.31 38.67
CA LEU A 255 -8.31 9.70 39.23
C LEU A 255 -9.33 8.56 39.29
N VAL A 256 -9.23 7.57 38.40
CA VAL A 256 -10.15 6.43 38.32
C VAL A 256 -9.71 5.27 39.22
N ASN A 257 -8.43 5.23 39.61
CA ASN A 257 -7.88 4.25 40.54
C ASN A 257 -8.05 4.63 42.03
N LEU A 258 -8.76 5.73 42.31
CA LEU A 258 -9.19 6.20 43.65
C LEU A 258 -10.68 5.93 43.85
#